data_AF-A0A2V8KE27-F1
#
_entry.id   AF-A0A2V8KE27-F1
#
_cell.length_a   1.000
_cell.length_b   1.000
_cell.length_c   1.000
_cell.angle_alpha   90.00
_cell.angle_beta   90.00
_cell.angle_gamma   90.00
#
_symmetry.space_group_name_H-M   'P 1'
#
loop_
_entity.id
_entity.type
_entity.pdbx_description
1 polymer ?
#
loop_
_entity_poly.entity_id
_entity_poly.type
_entity_poly.pdbx_seq_one_letter_code
_entity_poly.pdbx_strand_id
1 'polypeptide(L)'
;MLMSKSLFLMSKSDYFCVGLWIAGSIGVVAAVIYFWRWLASMNLQRYEIARAIPLLLITPLALVGLKLWHRRHNEWTWIPAAIMVITVAVDPLFYWLNFNPSIDKRFFYPTSEGIDRLKKDPETWRLMGVAGALPANTASYYQLQDALGYDAMTYTRYYDFMVMIDPGFKDLVAALEIDKLASKPWNPRTRLFDEWVLGLLASKNEGFLPFLRQANYWNSVVRTIHNRRLLDLMNVKYLVSPPGWFPDATLQDLELVYDKEMRIYLNKTVLPRAIAVNRWIVANSDQEAIRLLSDPEFDLARTAVVQNPEPSTKTVEQPASIPMR
;
A
#
# COMPACT_ATOMS: atom_id res chain seq x y z
N MET A 1 45.98 31.83 53.16
CA MET A 1 46.00 30.43 53.64
C MET A 1 44.63 30.16 54.25
N LEU A 2 43.68 29.42 53.69
CA LEU A 2 43.58 28.48 52.57
C LEU A 2 42.24 28.76 51.83
N MET A 3 42.27 28.99 50.52
CA MET A 3 41.08 28.78 49.67
C MET A 3 40.87 27.26 49.59
N SER A 4 39.77 26.79 50.17
CA SER A 4 39.38 25.39 50.15
C SER A 4 39.14 24.91 48.71
N LYS A 5 39.87 23.87 48.32
CA LYS A 5 39.81 23.16 47.02
C LYS A 5 38.49 22.38 46.86
N SER A 6 37.34 23.05 46.81
CA SER A 6 36.05 22.37 46.54
C SER A 6 35.48 22.65 45.15
N LEU A 7 36.20 23.37 44.28
CA LEU A 7 35.65 23.82 42.99
C LEU A 7 35.56 22.74 41.90
N PHE A 8 36.08 21.51 42.12
CA PHE A 8 36.26 20.53 41.03
C PHE A 8 36.05 19.05 41.39
N LEU A 9 35.37 18.71 42.49
CA LEU A 9 35.01 17.32 42.78
C LEU A 9 33.56 17.06 42.34
N MET A 10 33.38 16.37 41.22
CA MET A 10 32.08 15.86 40.75
C MET A 10 31.53 14.83 41.75
N SER A 11 30.23 14.89 42.05
CA SER A 11 29.58 13.88 42.90
C SER A 11 29.38 12.56 42.14
N LYS A 12 29.14 11.45 42.84
CA LYS A 12 28.85 10.14 42.22
C LYS A 12 27.63 10.20 41.27
N SER A 13 26.66 11.05 41.59
CA SER A 13 25.50 11.36 40.75
C SER A 13 25.89 12.18 39.50
N ASP A 14 26.85 13.09 39.61
CA ASP A 14 27.36 13.86 38.47
C ASP A 14 28.07 12.97 37.44
N TYR A 15 28.86 12.00 37.90
CA TYR A 15 29.52 11.02 37.02
C TYR A 15 28.52 10.11 36.31
N PHE A 16 27.44 9.73 36.99
CA PHE A 16 26.38 8.91 36.40
C PHE A 16 25.63 9.66 35.28
N CYS A 17 25.26 10.94 35.52
CA CYS A 17 24.59 11.76 34.50
C CYS A 17 25.49 12.04 33.28
N VAL A 18 26.77 12.30 33.51
CA VAL A 18 27.75 12.47 32.42
C VAL A 18 27.95 11.16 31.65
N GLY A 19 27.99 10.02 32.35
CA GLY A 19 28.08 8.70 31.73
C GLY A 19 26.87 8.39 30.83
N LEU A 20 25.65 8.67 31.28
CA LEU A 20 24.43 8.53 30.48
C LEU A 20 24.44 9.45 29.25
N TRP A 21 24.92 10.69 29.40
CA TRP A 21 25.02 11.64 28.29
C TRP A 21 26.04 11.21 27.22
N ILE A 22 27.21 10.71 27.65
CA ILE A 22 28.23 10.17 26.75
C ILE A 22 27.68 8.93 26.03
N ALA A 23 27.06 7.99 26.77
CA ALA A 23 26.47 6.79 26.19
C ALA A 23 25.36 7.11 25.17
N GLY A 24 24.48 8.05 25.50
CA GLY A 24 23.43 8.53 24.59
C GLY A 24 24.00 9.19 23.34
N SER A 25 25.04 10.03 23.48
CA SER A 25 25.71 10.68 22.35
C SER A 25 26.41 9.67 21.45
N ILE A 26 27.08 8.66 22.02
CA ILE A 26 27.67 7.55 21.26
C ILE A 26 26.59 6.76 20.53
N GLY A 27 25.45 6.48 21.18
CA GLY A 27 24.31 5.80 20.57
C GLY A 27 23.75 6.54 19.37
N VAL A 28 23.57 7.87 19.46
CA VAL A 28 23.12 8.71 18.35
C VAL A 28 24.12 8.70 17.19
N VAL A 29 25.42 8.88 17.47
CA VAL A 29 26.46 8.86 16.43
C VAL A 29 26.54 7.49 15.77
N ALA A 30 26.48 6.39 16.55
CA ALA A 30 26.46 5.04 16.02
C ALA A 30 25.24 4.77 15.14
N ALA A 31 24.06 5.25 15.54
CA ALA A 31 22.84 5.15 14.72
C ALA A 31 22.98 5.94 13.41
N VAL A 32 23.48 7.18 13.45
CA VAL A 32 23.70 7.99 12.24
C VAL A 32 24.68 7.32 11.29
N ILE A 33 25.79 6.76 11.80
CA ILE A 33 26.78 6.03 10.98
C ILE A 33 26.15 4.77 10.38
N TYR A 34 25.41 4.01 11.19
CA TYR A 34 24.74 2.78 10.75
C TYR A 34 23.73 3.06 9.62
N PHE A 35 22.90 4.11 9.77
CA PHE A 35 21.89 4.49 8.79
C PHE A 35 22.41 5.41 7.67
N TRP A 36 23.68 5.84 7.69
CA TRP A 36 24.22 6.84 6.78
C TRP A 36 24.01 6.50 5.30
N ARG A 37 24.28 5.24 4.92
CA ARG A 37 24.11 4.78 3.53
C ARG A 37 22.66 4.84 3.07
N TRP A 38 21.72 4.54 3.97
CA TRP A 38 20.29 4.60 3.68
C TRP A 38 19.80 6.05 3.56
N LEU A 39 20.19 6.91 4.51
CA LEU A 39 19.93 8.36 4.44
C LEU A 39 20.49 8.97 3.16
N ALA A 40 21.67 8.50 2.72
CA ALA A 40 22.29 8.94 1.48
C ALA A 40 21.54 8.46 0.24
N SER A 41 21.05 7.21 0.23
CA SER A 41 20.25 6.71 -0.89
C SER A 41 18.93 7.46 -1.09
N MET A 42 18.37 8.03 -0.04
CA MET A 42 17.14 8.82 -0.10
C MET A 42 17.39 10.33 -0.21
N ASN A 43 18.65 10.77 -0.29
CA ASN A 43 19.05 12.18 -0.33
C ASN A 43 18.54 13.01 0.87
N LEU A 44 18.42 12.37 2.05
CA LEU A 44 17.90 12.99 3.27
C LEU A 44 18.99 13.53 4.20
N GLN A 45 20.28 13.40 3.85
CA GLN A 45 21.38 13.74 4.77
C GLN A 45 21.29 15.20 5.24
N ARG A 46 20.99 16.13 4.32
CA ARG A 46 20.85 17.56 4.66
C ARG A 46 19.67 17.80 5.61
N TYR A 47 18.56 17.09 5.40
CA TYR A 47 17.36 17.21 6.20
C TYR A 47 17.56 16.67 7.62
N GLU A 48 18.13 15.47 7.75
CA GLU A 48 18.42 14.88 9.06
C GLU A 48 19.52 15.64 9.81
N ILE A 49 20.56 16.12 9.12
CA ILE A 49 21.60 16.97 9.75
C ILE A 49 20.97 18.28 10.26
N ALA A 50 20.12 18.92 9.46
CA ALA A 50 19.44 20.16 9.87
C ALA A 50 18.51 19.95 11.08
N ARG A 51 17.96 18.74 11.28
CA ARG A 51 17.17 18.37 12.47
C ARG A 51 18.02 17.98 13.67
N ALA A 52 19.13 17.27 13.43
CA ALA A 52 20.02 16.82 14.49
C ALA A 52 20.80 17.96 15.15
N ILE A 53 21.20 18.99 14.39
CA ILE A 53 21.97 20.14 14.91
C ILE A 53 21.23 20.86 16.06
N PRO A 54 19.96 21.30 15.92
CA PRO A 54 19.23 21.92 17.03
C PRO A 54 19.12 21.01 18.25
N LEU A 55 18.83 19.72 18.08
CA LEU A 55 18.71 18.77 19.20
C LEU A 55 20.05 18.58 19.92
N LEU A 56 21.15 18.48 19.17
CA LEU A 56 22.51 18.36 19.71
C LEU A 56 22.99 19.65 20.41
N LEU A 57 22.43 20.82 20.06
CA LEU A 57 22.77 22.09 20.72
C LEU A 57 21.86 22.39 21.93
N ILE A 58 20.56 22.15 21.80
CA ILE A 58 19.57 22.46 22.84
C ILE A 58 19.69 21.50 24.02
N THR A 59 19.92 20.20 23.78
CA THR A 59 19.96 19.19 24.85
C THR A 59 21.11 19.43 25.84
N PRO A 60 22.36 19.68 25.41
CA PRO A 60 23.46 19.96 26.34
C PRO A 60 23.28 21.30 27.05
N LEU A 61 22.80 22.34 26.35
CA LEU A 61 22.50 23.64 26.96
C LEU A 61 21.42 23.51 28.04
N ALA A 62 20.37 22.72 27.79
CA ALA A 62 19.33 22.43 28.76
C ALA A 62 19.86 21.67 29.97
N LEU A 63 20.71 20.66 29.78
CA LEU A 63 21.33 19.86 30.86
C LEU A 63 22.34 20.68 31.69
N VAL A 64 23.17 21.50 31.04
CA VAL A 64 24.11 22.41 31.72
C VAL A 64 23.34 23.48 32.49
N GLY A 65 22.30 24.06 31.88
CA GLY A 65 21.37 24.98 32.54
C GLY A 65 20.75 24.35 33.79
N LEU A 66 20.21 23.12 33.67
CA LEU A 66 19.69 22.31 34.78
C LEU A 66 20.68 22.22 35.94
N LYS A 67 21.92 21.87 35.61
CA LYS A 67 22.97 21.56 36.58
C LYS A 67 23.49 22.80 37.30
N LEU A 68 23.74 23.88 36.57
CA LEU A 68 24.16 25.16 37.14
C LEU A 68 23.05 25.77 38.01
N TRP A 69 21.79 25.58 37.61
CA TRP A 69 20.62 26.07 38.34
C TRP A 69 20.32 25.26 39.60
N HIS A 70 20.37 23.92 39.53
CA HIS A 70 20.21 23.02 40.69
C HIS A 70 21.28 23.25 41.77
N ARG A 71 22.52 23.55 41.36
CA ARG A 71 23.60 23.93 42.28
C ARG A 71 23.34 25.25 43.01
N ARG A 72 22.52 26.13 42.45
CA ARG A 72 22.30 27.48 42.97
C ARG A 72 21.02 27.58 43.80
N HIS A 73 19.92 26.94 43.39
CA HIS A 73 18.60 27.05 44.04
C HIS A 73 17.93 25.66 44.17
N ASN A 74 17.66 25.23 45.41
CA ASN A 74 17.14 23.89 45.75
C ASN A 74 15.62 23.73 45.52
N GLU A 75 14.90 24.81 45.18
CA GLU A 75 13.44 24.89 45.42
C GLU A 75 12.61 25.04 44.12
N TRP A 76 13.24 25.06 42.95
CA TRP A 76 12.57 25.34 41.65
C TRP A 76 12.82 24.22 40.63
N THR A 77 12.63 22.96 41.03
CA THR A 77 12.74 21.75 40.19
C THR A 77 11.78 21.74 38.99
N TRP A 78 10.78 22.62 38.98
CA TRP A 78 9.78 22.73 37.91
C TRP A 78 10.32 23.37 36.62
N ILE A 79 11.36 24.21 36.66
CA ILE A 79 11.95 24.83 35.44
C ILE A 79 12.63 23.77 34.54
N PRO A 80 13.53 22.92 35.08
CA PRO A 80 14.00 21.70 34.43
C PRO A 80 12.91 20.83 33.80
N ALA A 81 11.86 20.55 34.58
CA ALA A 81 10.74 19.75 34.13
C ALA A 81 9.98 20.43 32.98
N ALA A 82 9.78 21.75 33.06
CA ALA A 82 9.17 22.55 32.01
C ALA A 82 9.99 22.54 30.72
N ILE A 83 11.33 22.66 30.79
CA ILE A 83 12.20 22.57 29.60
C ILE A 83 12.14 21.18 28.98
N MET A 84 12.12 20.11 29.79
CA MET A 84 11.98 18.75 29.29
C MET A 84 10.61 18.54 28.62
N VAL A 85 9.53 19.02 29.25
CA VAL A 85 8.18 18.97 28.69
C VAL A 85 8.09 19.78 27.39
N ILE A 86 8.70 20.97 27.33
CA ILE A 86 8.75 21.78 26.12
C ILE A 86 9.55 21.05 25.02
N THR A 87 10.68 20.44 25.34
CA THR A 87 11.49 19.70 24.36
C THR A 87 10.73 18.50 23.81
N VAL A 88 10.06 17.74 24.68
CA VAL A 88 9.19 16.62 24.29
C VAL A 88 7.95 17.08 23.53
N ALA A 89 7.42 18.28 23.79
CA ALA A 89 6.28 18.84 23.05
C ALA A 89 6.69 19.46 21.70
N VAL A 90 7.90 20.00 21.59
CA VAL A 90 8.45 20.64 20.39
C VAL A 90 8.91 19.61 19.35
N ASP A 91 9.36 18.42 19.77
CA ASP A 91 9.75 17.35 18.85
C ASP A 91 8.59 16.88 17.93
N PRO A 92 7.38 16.58 18.43
CA PRO A 92 6.20 16.32 17.61
C PRO A 92 5.81 17.49 16.72
N LEU A 93 6.04 18.74 17.14
CA LEU A 93 5.73 19.93 16.32
C LEU A 93 6.59 19.96 15.05
N PHE A 94 7.87 19.57 15.11
CA PHE A 94 8.71 19.47 13.92
C PHE A 94 8.26 18.35 12.97
N TYR A 95 7.79 17.23 13.53
CA TYR A 95 7.14 16.18 12.73
C TYR A 95 5.88 16.71 12.04
N TRP A 96 5.00 17.39 12.80
CA TRP A 96 3.73 17.89 12.31
C TRP A 96 3.87 18.97 11.23
N LEU A 97 4.84 19.87 11.39
CA LEU A 97 5.16 20.91 10.40
C LEU A 97 5.63 20.33 9.05
N ASN A 98 6.21 19.12 9.05
CA ASN A 98 6.66 18.43 7.83
C ASN A 98 5.76 17.26 7.44
N PHE A 99 4.62 17.08 8.12
CA PHE A 99 3.70 15.98 7.83
C PHE A 99 2.93 16.24 6.54
N ASN A 100 2.61 17.51 6.26
CA ASN A 100 1.94 17.89 5.01
C ASN A 100 2.94 17.91 3.84
N PRO A 101 2.56 17.38 2.67
CA PRO A 101 3.42 17.40 1.49
C PRO A 101 3.85 18.83 1.14
N SER A 102 5.15 19.05 0.96
CA SER A 102 5.71 20.35 0.55
C SER A 102 5.54 20.64 -0.95
N ILE A 103 4.84 19.79 -1.68
CA ILE A 103 4.60 19.96 -3.12
C ILE A 103 3.52 21.02 -3.36
N ASP A 104 3.76 21.91 -4.32
CA ASP A 104 2.74 22.86 -4.75
C ASP A 104 1.49 22.09 -5.22
N LYS A 105 0.31 22.51 -4.76
CA LYS A 105 -0.97 21.84 -5.06
C LYS A 105 -1.19 21.63 -6.56
N ARG A 106 -0.65 22.50 -7.43
CA ARG A 106 -0.76 22.37 -8.88
C ARG A 106 -0.04 21.15 -9.45
N PHE A 107 0.96 20.62 -8.72
CA PHE A 107 1.68 19.40 -9.08
C PHE A 107 1.16 18.17 -8.33
N PHE A 108 0.21 18.34 -7.40
CA PHE A 108 -0.42 17.25 -6.67
C PHE A 108 -1.62 16.72 -7.49
N TYR A 109 -1.39 15.68 -8.28
CA TYR A 109 -2.34 15.09 -9.25
C TYR A 109 -2.83 16.10 -10.32
N PRO A 110 -1.93 16.54 -11.22
CA PRO A 110 -2.31 17.43 -12.32
C PRO A 110 -3.22 16.71 -13.32
N THR A 111 -4.20 17.43 -13.88
CA THR A 111 -5.01 16.89 -14.99
C THR A 111 -4.18 16.73 -16.26
N SER A 112 -4.67 15.92 -17.20
CA SER A 112 -4.09 15.71 -18.52
C SER A 112 -5.20 15.66 -19.57
N GLU A 113 -4.84 15.79 -20.84
CA GLU A 113 -5.81 15.72 -21.93
C GLU A 113 -6.50 14.34 -21.99
N GLY A 114 -5.80 13.25 -21.62
CA GLY A 114 -6.39 11.92 -21.48
C GLY A 114 -7.43 11.85 -20.37
N ILE A 115 -7.16 12.44 -19.19
CA ILE A 115 -8.14 12.53 -18.09
C ILE A 115 -9.34 13.38 -18.51
N ASP A 116 -9.11 14.54 -19.12
CA ASP A 116 -10.18 15.41 -19.59
C ASP A 116 -11.05 14.74 -20.66
N ARG A 117 -10.45 13.91 -21.52
CA ARG A 117 -11.18 13.09 -22.51
C ARG A 117 -12.09 12.08 -21.83
N LEU A 118 -11.57 11.33 -20.86
CA LEU A 118 -12.35 10.36 -20.09
C LEU A 118 -13.53 11.06 -19.39
N LYS A 119 -13.30 12.19 -18.73
CA LYS A 119 -14.34 12.94 -18.01
C LYS A 119 -15.43 13.56 -18.90
N LYS A 120 -15.23 13.65 -20.22
CA LYS A 120 -16.23 14.19 -21.17
C LYS A 120 -17.35 13.19 -21.49
N ASP A 121 -17.15 11.90 -21.24
CA ASP A 121 -18.17 10.89 -21.49
C ASP A 121 -19.26 10.94 -20.39
N PRO A 122 -20.52 11.31 -20.72
CA PRO A 122 -21.58 11.47 -19.74
C PRO A 122 -22.23 10.14 -19.30
N GLU A 123 -21.89 9.03 -19.95
CA GLU A 123 -22.47 7.74 -19.64
C GLU A 123 -21.96 7.16 -18.31
N THR A 124 -22.63 6.12 -17.83
CA THR A 124 -22.22 5.38 -16.64
C THR A 124 -21.38 4.17 -17.04
N TRP A 125 -20.06 4.29 -16.89
CA TRP A 125 -19.08 3.28 -17.30
C TRP A 125 -17.97 3.12 -16.26
N ARG A 126 -17.11 2.11 -16.45
CA ARG A 126 -15.85 1.95 -15.72
C ARG A 126 -14.66 1.93 -16.67
N LEU A 127 -13.50 2.33 -16.17
CA LEU A 127 -12.22 2.06 -16.82
C LEU A 127 -11.53 0.87 -16.17
N MET A 128 -10.51 0.36 -16.84
CA MET A 128 -9.51 -0.50 -16.24
C MET A 128 -8.12 -0.03 -16.64
N GLY A 129 -7.28 0.24 -15.64
CA GLY A 129 -5.86 0.50 -15.84
C GLY A 129 -5.04 -0.79 -15.96
N VAL A 130 -4.20 -0.90 -17.00
CA VAL A 130 -3.26 -2.01 -17.18
C VAL A 130 -1.81 -1.54 -17.14
N ALA A 131 -0.91 -2.46 -16.81
CA ALA A 131 0.53 -2.23 -16.70
C ALA A 131 0.90 -1.00 -15.84
N GLY A 132 0.11 -0.75 -14.78
CA GLY A 132 0.32 0.35 -13.82
C GLY A 132 -0.17 1.72 -14.29
N ALA A 133 -0.81 1.83 -15.45
CA ALA A 133 -1.45 3.08 -15.85
C ALA A 133 -2.73 3.33 -15.06
N LEU A 134 -2.87 4.56 -14.57
CA LEU A 134 -4.05 5.09 -13.90
C LEU A 134 -4.71 4.09 -12.92
N PRO A 135 -3.98 3.61 -11.89
CA PRO A 135 -4.51 2.64 -10.93
C PRO A 135 -5.71 3.22 -10.16
N ALA A 136 -6.54 2.35 -9.59
CA ALA A 136 -7.82 2.72 -8.95
C ALA A 136 -7.73 3.86 -7.92
N ASN A 137 -6.66 3.92 -7.11
CA ASN A 137 -6.44 5.03 -6.16
C ASN A 137 -6.15 6.37 -6.84
N THR A 138 -5.53 6.37 -8.02
CA THR A 138 -5.29 7.57 -8.82
C THR A 138 -6.52 7.93 -9.63
N ALA A 139 -7.20 6.94 -10.21
CA ALA A 139 -8.46 7.13 -10.93
C ALA A 139 -9.54 7.75 -10.03
N SER A 140 -9.64 7.31 -8.77
CA SER A 140 -10.62 7.81 -7.81
C SER A 140 -10.45 9.30 -7.49
N TYR A 141 -9.21 9.82 -7.48
CA TYR A 141 -8.96 11.26 -7.34
C TYR A 141 -9.63 12.08 -8.45
N TYR A 142 -9.62 11.57 -9.69
CA TYR A 142 -10.28 12.19 -10.83
C TYR A 142 -11.78 11.85 -10.94
N GLN A 143 -12.34 11.16 -9.93
CA GLN A 143 -13.71 10.65 -9.92
C GLN A 143 -14.02 9.67 -11.06
N LEU A 144 -12.98 9.00 -11.57
CA LEU A 144 -13.11 7.96 -12.58
C LEU A 144 -13.28 6.62 -11.89
N GLN A 145 -14.26 5.83 -12.35
CA GLN A 145 -14.60 4.56 -11.72
C GLN A 145 -13.77 3.44 -12.33
N ASP A 146 -12.88 2.84 -11.55
CA ASP A 146 -12.07 1.71 -11.96
C ASP A 146 -12.78 0.38 -11.62
N ALA A 147 -12.69 -0.62 -12.50
CA ALA A 147 -13.35 -1.92 -12.34
C ALA A 147 -12.66 -2.86 -11.34
N LEU A 148 -11.39 -2.63 -11.02
CA LEU A 148 -10.64 -3.39 -10.01
C LEU A 148 -10.86 -2.79 -8.61
N GLY A 149 -11.11 -1.48 -8.53
CA GLY A 149 -11.34 -0.77 -7.28
C GLY A 149 -10.09 -0.65 -6.41
N TYR A 150 -10.25 -0.04 -5.23
CA TYR A 150 -9.18 0.12 -4.25
C TYR A 150 -9.68 -0.31 -2.88
N ASP A 151 -9.52 -1.59 -2.57
CA ASP A 151 -9.88 -2.18 -1.27
C ASP A 151 -8.75 -3.11 -0.80
N ALA A 152 -8.60 -3.21 0.52
CA ALA A 152 -7.72 -4.18 1.15
C ALA A 152 -8.30 -5.60 1.16
N MET A 153 -9.63 -5.72 1.04
CA MET A 153 -10.34 -6.99 1.01
C MET A 153 -11.11 -7.14 -0.30
N THR A 154 -10.70 -8.08 -1.15
CA THR A 154 -11.42 -8.42 -2.37
C THR A 154 -12.43 -9.53 -2.09
N TYR A 155 -13.67 -9.37 -2.53
CA TYR A 155 -14.68 -10.41 -2.40
C TYR A 155 -14.30 -11.66 -3.23
N THR A 156 -14.16 -12.82 -2.59
CA THR A 156 -13.64 -14.05 -3.21
C THR A 156 -14.38 -14.43 -4.49
N ARG A 157 -15.72 -14.41 -4.47
CA ARG A 157 -16.53 -14.78 -5.66
C ARG A 157 -16.34 -13.80 -6.83
N TYR A 158 -16.06 -12.53 -6.57
CA TYR A 158 -15.76 -11.55 -7.62
C TYR A 158 -14.37 -11.81 -8.22
N TYR A 159 -13.40 -12.10 -7.38
CA TYR A 159 -12.05 -12.45 -7.82
C TYR A 159 -12.00 -13.75 -8.61
N ASP A 160 -12.66 -14.80 -8.12
CA ASP A 160 -12.76 -16.09 -8.79
C ASP A 160 -13.39 -15.93 -10.17
N PHE A 161 -14.46 -15.13 -10.27
CA PHE A 161 -15.07 -14.76 -11.54
C PHE A 161 -14.06 -14.14 -12.53
N MET A 162 -13.21 -13.21 -12.07
CA MET A 162 -12.21 -12.56 -12.92
C MET A 162 -11.11 -13.54 -13.37
N VAL A 163 -10.54 -14.32 -12.45
CA VAL A 163 -9.47 -15.29 -12.74
C VAL A 163 -9.95 -16.42 -13.64
N MET A 164 -11.17 -16.90 -13.45
CA MET A 164 -11.71 -17.98 -14.26
C MET A 164 -12.00 -17.54 -15.69
N ILE A 165 -12.31 -16.26 -15.95
CA ILE A 165 -12.54 -15.71 -17.30
C ILE A 165 -11.22 -15.32 -17.97
N ASP A 166 -10.31 -14.69 -17.23
CA ASP A 166 -9.06 -14.16 -17.78
C ASP A 166 -7.83 -14.65 -16.99
N PRO A 167 -6.93 -15.44 -17.62
CA PRO A 167 -5.72 -15.95 -16.97
C PRO A 167 -4.67 -14.86 -16.68
N GLY A 168 -4.88 -13.62 -17.11
CA GLY A 168 -4.07 -12.45 -16.77
C GLY A 168 -4.13 -12.10 -15.29
N PHE A 169 -5.22 -12.47 -14.60
CA PHE A 169 -5.30 -12.39 -13.14
C PHE A 169 -4.63 -13.61 -12.50
N LYS A 170 -3.63 -13.36 -11.65
CA LYS A 170 -2.85 -14.39 -10.98
C LYS A 170 -3.13 -14.36 -9.48
N ASP A 171 -3.25 -15.54 -8.86
CA ASP A 171 -3.27 -15.65 -7.41
C ASP A 171 -1.98 -15.08 -6.76
N LEU A 172 -2.04 -14.72 -5.48
CA LEU A 172 -0.90 -14.09 -4.80
C LEU A 172 0.35 -14.98 -4.80
N VAL A 173 0.19 -16.31 -4.77
CA VAL A 173 1.32 -17.26 -4.81
C VAL A 173 2.06 -17.16 -6.13
N ALA A 174 1.33 -17.13 -7.25
CA ALA A 174 1.85 -16.97 -8.59
C ALA A 174 2.36 -15.55 -8.84
N ALA A 175 1.70 -14.52 -8.29
CA ALA A 175 2.11 -13.13 -8.43
C ALA A 175 3.43 -12.82 -7.71
N LEU A 176 3.62 -13.37 -6.50
CA LEU A 176 4.85 -13.23 -5.74
C LEU A 176 5.97 -14.15 -6.24
N GLU A 177 5.63 -15.14 -7.08
CA GLU A 177 6.52 -16.23 -7.50
C GLU A 177 7.18 -16.88 -6.27
N ILE A 178 6.37 -17.31 -5.30
CA ILE A 178 6.85 -17.86 -4.01
C ILE A 178 7.88 -18.97 -4.19
N ASP A 179 7.71 -19.81 -5.20
CA ASP A 179 8.64 -20.90 -5.51
C ASP A 179 10.03 -20.41 -5.99
N LYS A 180 10.11 -19.17 -6.48
CA LYS A 180 11.33 -18.54 -7.02
C LYS A 180 11.91 -17.48 -6.10
N LEU A 181 11.32 -17.24 -4.92
CA LEU A 181 11.76 -16.19 -3.99
C LEU A 181 13.18 -16.41 -3.46
N ALA A 182 13.61 -17.67 -3.34
CA ALA A 182 14.95 -18.04 -2.90
C ALA A 182 16.04 -17.76 -3.96
N SER A 183 15.68 -17.70 -5.25
CA SER A 183 16.62 -17.59 -6.38
C SER A 183 16.72 -16.20 -7.01
N LYS A 184 15.92 -15.22 -6.56
CA LYS A 184 15.97 -13.84 -7.10
C LYS A 184 17.22 -13.08 -6.61
N PRO A 185 18.06 -12.53 -7.52
CA PRO A 185 19.30 -11.84 -7.16
C PRO A 185 19.10 -10.49 -6.48
N TRP A 186 17.95 -9.84 -6.69
CA TRP A 186 17.53 -8.65 -5.94
C TRP A 186 16.38 -9.06 -5.01
N ASN A 187 16.71 -9.31 -3.75
CA ASN A 187 15.72 -9.58 -2.72
C ASN A 187 15.90 -8.55 -1.59
N PRO A 188 15.09 -7.46 -1.57
CA PRO A 188 15.12 -6.49 -0.48
C PRO A 188 14.38 -7.09 0.72
N ARG A 189 14.90 -8.21 1.24
CA ARG A 189 14.34 -8.93 2.37
C ARG A 189 14.29 -7.98 3.55
N THR A 190 13.10 -7.51 3.86
CA THR A 190 12.86 -6.91 5.16
C THR A 190 12.72 -8.05 6.14
N ARG A 191 13.23 -7.87 7.36
CA ARG A 191 13.04 -8.85 8.44
C ARG A 191 11.56 -9.18 8.64
N LEU A 192 10.67 -8.22 8.38
CA LEU A 192 9.22 -8.42 8.36
C LEU A 192 8.80 -9.48 7.33
N PHE A 193 9.28 -9.39 6.08
CA PHE A 193 8.93 -10.36 5.04
C PHE A 193 9.44 -11.78 5.37
N ASP A 194 10.70 -11.87 5.83
CA ASP A 194 11.31 -13.15 6.18
C ASP A 194 10.64 -13.80 7.41
N GLU A 195 10.42 -13.03 8.49
CA GLU A 195 9.84 -13.59 9.71
C GLU A 195 8.34 -13.85 9.59
N TRP A 196 7.58 -12.99 8.88
CA TRP A 196 6.13 -13.18 8.76
C TRP A 196 5.78 -14.10 7.60
N VAL A 197 6.13 -13.75 6.36
CA VAL A 197 5.64 -14.50 5.19
C VAL A 197 6.37 -15.84 5.07
N LEU A 198 7.70 -15.84 5.08
CA LEU A 198 8.46 -17.09 4.99
C LEU A 198 8.36 -17.92 6.27
N GLY A 199 8.33 -17.27 7.45
CA GLY A 199 8.09 -17.95 8.72
C GLY A 199 6.74 -18.67 8.77
N LEU A 200 5.65 -18.02 8.31
CA LEU A 200 4.33 -18.64 8.23
C LEU A 200 4.28 -19.75 7.17
N LEU A 201 4.93 -19.58 6.01
CA LEU A 201 5.08 -20.66 5.02
C LEU A 201 5.84 -21.86 5.59
N ALA A 202 6.91 -21.61 6.35
CA ALA A 202 7.73 -22.65 6.99
C ALA A 202 7.01 -23.35 8.16
N SER A 203 6.02 -22.68 8.78
CA SER A 203 5.25 -23.24 9.90
C SER A 203 4.40 -24.47 9.53
N LYS A 204 4.30 -24.81 8.23
CA LYS A 204 3.48 -25.91 7.69
C LYS A 204 2.01 -25.85 8.08
N ASN A 205 1.48 -24.66 8.36
CA ASN A 205 0.05 -24.49 8.54
C ASN A 205 -0.66 -24.82 7.21
N GLU A 206 -1.41 -25.93 7.20
CA GLU A 206 -2.09 -26.45 6.01
C GLU A 206 -3.09 -25.46 5.41
N GLY A 207 -3.62 -24.53 6.21
CA GLY A 207 -4.56 -23.49 5.76
C GLY A 207 -3.91 -22.24 5.18
N PHE A 208 -2.61 -21.99 5.43
CA PHE A 208 -1.98 -20.73 5.04
C PHE A 208 -1.74 -20.61 3.54
N LEU A 209 -1.30 -21.69 2.87
CA LEU A 209 -1.10 -21.68 1.43
C LEU A 209 -2.43 -21.56 0.65
N PRO A 210 -3.50 -22.31 1.00
CA PRO A 210 -4.84 -22.04 0.47
C PRO A 210 -5.32 -20.61 0.72
N PHE A 211 -5.09 -20.07 1.92
CA PHE A 211 -5.40 -18.67 2.22
C PHE A 211 -4.64 -17.74 1.28
N LEU A 212 -3.33 -17.89 1.08
CA LEU A 212 -2.56 -17.03 0.17
C LEU A 212 -3.07 -17.09 -1.27
N ARG A 213 -3.49 -18.25 -1.76
CA ARG A 213 -4.09 -18.35 -3.11
C ARG A 213 -5.39 -17.54 -3.23
N GLN A 214 -6.09 -17.31 -2.12
CA GLN A 214 -7.33 -16.55 -2.04
C GLN A 214 -7.14 -15.11 -1.54
N ALA A 215 -6.01 -14.82 -0.88
CA ALA A 215 -5.68 -13.54 -0.28
C ALA A 215 -5.13 -12.59 -1.33
N ASN A 216 -6.01 -12.13 -2.21
CA ASN A 216 -5.64 -11.21 -3.26
C ASN A 216 -5.80 -9.78 -2.74
N TYR A 217 -4.66 -9.25 -2.30
CA TYR A 217 -4.46 -7.87 -1.91
C TYR A 217 -3.80 -7.11 -3.07
N TRP A 218 -4.21 -5.86 -3.24
CA TRP A 218 -3.89 -4.93 -4.32
C TRP A 218 -4.68 -5.16 -5.59
N ASN A 219 -5.10 -4.04 -6.18
CA ASN A 219 -5.28 -3.90 -7.61
C ASN A 219 -4.12 -4.61 -8.29
N SER A 220 -4.30 -5.89 -8.58
CA SER A 220 -3.28 -6.73 -9.18
C SER A 220 -2.81 -5.93 -10.38
N VAL A 221 -1.51 -5.68 -10.47
CA VAL A 221 -0.95 -4.92 -11.59
C VAL A 221 -1.18 -5.80 -12.81
N VAL A 222 -2.39 -5.70 -13.38
CA VAL A 222 -2.83 -6.49 -14.50
C VAL A 222 -1.99 -6.01 -15.66
N ARG A 223 -1.02 -6.82 -16.03
CA ARG A 223 -0.08 -6.45 -17.09
C ARG A 223 -0.72 -6.65 -18.45
N THR A 224 -1.53 -7.69 -18.58
CA THR A 224 -2.23 -8.09 -19.80
C THR A 224 -3.60 -8.65 -19.45
N ILE A 225 -4.55 -8.38 -20.33
CA ILE A 225 -5.90 -8.94 -20.36
C ILE A 225 -5.93 -9.80 -21.63
N HIS A 226 -6.39 -11.04 -21.52
CA HIS A 226 -6.42 -12.02 -22.61
C HIS A 226 -7.85 -12.39 -23.01
N ASN A 227 -8.87 -11.84 -22.32
CA ASN A 227 -10.25 -12.10 -22.63
C ASN A 227 -11.09 -10.82 -22.58
N ARG A 228 -11.48 -10.32 -23.76
CA ARG A 228 -12.33 -9.12 -23.90
C ARG A 228 -13.66 -9.27 -23.14
N ARG A 229 -14.23 -10.48 -23.05
CA ARG A 229 -15.53 -10.70 -22.37
C ARG A 229 -15.51 -10.24 -20.93
N LEU A 230 -14.36 -10.31 -20.26
CA LEU A 230 -14.23 -9.79 -18.90
C LEU A 230 -14.47 -8.27 -18.86
N LEU A 231 -13.95 -7.52 -19.85
CA LEU A 231 -14.16 -6.08 -19.97
C LEU A 231 -15.65 -5.76 -20.19
N ASP A 232 -16.31 -6.54 -21.06
CA ASP A 232 -17.74 -6.38 -21.35
C ASP A 232 -18.56 -6.56 -20.08
N LEU A 233 -18.38 -7.69 -19.38
CA LEU A 233 -19.12 -8.06 -18.16
C LEU A 233 -18.91 -7.09 -16.99
N MET A 234 -17.72 -6.49 -16.89
CA MET A 234 -17.39 -5.56 -15.79
C MET A 234 -17.73 -4.11 -16.08
N ASN A 235 -18.47 -3.85 -17.17
CA ASN A 235 -18.83 -2.49 -17.61
C ASN A 235 -17.59 -1.63 -17.92
N VAL A 236 -16.51 -2.25 -18.40
CA VAL A 236 -15.27 -1.54 -18.79
C VAL A 236 -15.40 -1.01 -20.20
N LYS A 237 -15.66 0.30 -20.30
CA LYS A 237 -15.75 1.03 -21.58
C LYS A 237 -14.38 1.51 -22.05
N TYR A 238 -13.48 1.83 -21.11
CA TYR A 238 -12.15 2.34 -21.43
C TYR A 238 -11.04 1.49 -20.80
N LEU A 239 -10.16 0.93 -21.63
CA LEU A 239 -8.92 0.31 -21.18
C LEU A 239 -7.80 1.37 -21.26
N VAL A 240 -7.10 1.60 -20.15
CA VAL A 240 -6.05 2.63 -20.06
C VAL A 240 -4.70 1.95 -19.85
N SER A 241 -3.71 2.31 -20.66
CA SER A 241 -2.37 1.72 -20.61
C SER A 241 -1.27 2.78 -20.66
N PRO A 242 -0.03 2.46 -20.23
CA PRO A 242 1.07 3.38 -20.41
C PRO A 242 1.42 3.51 -21.91
N PRO A 243 2.15 4.57 -22.29
CA PRO A 243 2.70 4.69 -23.64
C PRO A 243 3.54 3.47 -24.01
N GLY A 244 3.43 3.01 -25.26
CA GLY A 244 4.17 1.84 -25.75
C GLY A 244 3.64 0.48 -25.29
N TRP A 245 2.55 0.44 -24.50
CA TRP A 245 1.80 -0.80 -24.29
C TRP A 245 0.79 -1.01 -25.42
N PHE A 246 0.66 -2.25 -25.86
CA PHE A 246 -0.23 -2.66 -26.95
C PHE A 246 -1.06 -3.87 -26.52
N PRO A 247 -2.36 -3.92 -26.88
CA PRO A 247 -3.20 -5.09 -26.66
C PRO A 247 -2.65 -6.30 -27.42
N ASP A 248 -2.93 -7.49 -26.89
CA ASP A 248 -2.67 -8.74 -27.61
C ASP A 248 -3.75 -8.99 -28.69
N ALA A 249 -3.65 -10.14 -29.38
CA ALA A 249 -4.58 -10.51 -30.44
C ALA A 249 -6.05 -10.58 -29.98
N THR A 250 -6.30 -10.87 -28.71
CA THR A 250 -7.65 -11.05 -28.15
C THR A 250 -8.38 -9.72 -27.92
N LEU A 251 -7.64 -8.61 -27.93
CA LEU A 251 -8.12 -7.26 -27.69
C LEU A 251 -8.00 -6.32 -28.90
N GLN A 252 -7.72 -6.86 -30.09
CA GLN A 252 -7.52 -6.04 -31.32
C GLN A 252 -8.75 -5.23 -31.74
N ASP A 253 -9.94 -5.67 -31.34
CA ASP A 253 -11.19 -4.97 -31.63
C ASP A 253 -11.40 -3.70 -30.79
N LEU A 254 -10.55 -3.46 -29.79
CA LEU A 254 -10.60 -2.22 -29.03
C LEU A 254 -10.09 -1.06 -29.88
N GLU A 255 -10.88 0.00 -29.97
CA GLU A 255 -10.50 1.18 -30.77
C GLU A 255 -9.54 2.07 -29.98
N LEU A 256 -8.34 2.32 -30.49
CA LEU A 256 -7.44 3.31 -29.92
C LEU A 256 -8.00 4.73 -30.14
N VAL A 257 -8.49 5.36 -29.07
CA VAL A 257 -9.11 6.70 -29.13
C VAL A 257 -8.21 7.82 -28.63
N TYR A 258 -7.08 7.48 -28.01
CA TYR A 258 -6.11 8.44 -27.49
C TYR A 258 -4.70 7.81 -27.37
N ASP A 259 -3.66 8.52 -27.79
CA ASP A 259 -2.26 8.06 -27.71
C ASP A 259 -1.29 9.24 -27.49
N LYS A 260 -1.09 9.62 -26.22
CA LYS A 260 -0.13 10.68 -25.82
C LYS A 260 0.57 10.28 -24.51
N GLU A 261 0.26 10.92 -23.38
CA GLU A 261 0.82 10.59 -22.06
C GLU A 261 0.36 9.24 -21.51
N MET A 262 -0.75 8.74 -22.05
CA MET A 262 -1.28 7.41 -21.86
C MET A 262 -1.98 6.98 -23.16
N ARG A 263 -2.33 5.71 -23.24
CA ARG A 263 -3.21 5.19 -24.28
C ARG A 263 -4.57 4.86 -23.72
N ILE A 264 -5.61 5.21 -24.46
CA ILE A 264 -7.00 4.91 -24.10
C ILE A 264 -7.60 4.14 -25.26
N TYR A 265 -8.07 2.93 -24.96
CA TYR A 265 -8.78 2.08 -25.90
C TYR A 265 -10.26 2.03 -25.52
N LEU A 266 -11.15 2.18 -26.51
CA LEU A 266 -12.59 2.14 -26.36
C LEU A 266 -13.12 0.73 -26.64
N ASN A 267 -13.82 0.17 -25.66
CA ASN A 267 -14.61 -1.04 -25.80
C ASN A 267 -16.04 -0.71 -26.23
N LYS A 268 -16.39 -1.03 -27.48
CA LYS A 268 -17.72 -0.77 -28.05
C LYS A 268 -18.78 -1.80 -27.63
N THR A 269 -18.36 -2.96 -27.14
CA THR A 269 -19.26 -4.07 -26.75
C THR A 269 -19.54 -4.10 -25.25
N VAL A 270 -19.18 -3.02 -24.53
CA VAL A 270 -19.37 -2.88 -23.10
C VAL A 270 -20.83 -3.10 -22.70
N LEU A 271 -21.05 -3.92 -21.67
CA LEU A 271 -22.38 -4.12 -21.10
C LEU A 271 -22.69 -3.03 -20.07
N PRO A 272 -23.95 -2.56 -19.95
CA PRO A 272 -24.40 -1.75 -18.83
C PRO A 272 -24.14 -2.43 -17.49
N ARG A 273 -24.05 -1.63 -16.42
CA ARG A 273 -23.87 -2.16 -15.04
C ARG A 273 -24.97 -3.11 -14.59
N ALA A 274 -26.17 -2.91 -15.10
CA ALA A 274 -27.33 -3.72 -14.83
C ALA A 274 -28.17 -3.81 -16.11
N ILE A 275 -28.58 -5.03 -16.45
CA ILE A 275 -29.42 -5.31 -17.61
C ILE A 275 -30.54 -6.24 -17.15
N ALA A 276 -31.76 -5.97 -17.59
CA ALA A 276 -32.87 -6.89 -17.45
C ALA A 276 -32.90 -7.82 -18.67
N VAL A 277 -32.90 -9.13 -18.43
CA VAL A 277 -32.95 -10.16 -19.46
C VAL A 277 -34.16 -11.07 -19.23
N ASN A 278 -34.70 -11.64 -20.30
CA ASN A 278 -35.90 -12.49 -20.26
C ASN A 278 -35.61 -13.96 -20.58
N ARG A 279 -34.34 -14.30 -20.83
CA ARG A 279 -33.87 -15.68 -21.03
C ARG A 279 -32.85 -16.01 -19.95
N TRP A 280 -32.83 -17.25 -19.50
CA TRP A 280 -31.79 -17.76 -18.63
C TRP A 280 -31.44 -19.19 -18.98
N ILE A 281 -30.20 -19.57 -18.69
CA ILE A 281 -29.73 -20.93 -18.71
C ILE A 281 -29.23 -21.32 -17.32
N VAL A 282 -29.41 -22.58 -16.96
CA VAL A 282 -28.99 -23.10 -15.66
C VAL A 282 -27.62 -23.73 -15.80
N ALA A 283 -26.65 -23.26 -15.02
CA ALA A 283 -25.33 -23.87 -14.88
C ALA A 283 -25.29 -24.75 -13.62
N ASN A 284 -24.71 -25.94 -13.74
CA ASN A 284 -24.60 -26.92 -12.66
C ASN A 284 -23.36 -26.71 -11.79
N SER A 285 -22.44 -25.83 -12.20
CA SER A 285 -21.20 -25.51 -11.47
C SER A 285 -20.69 -24.11 -11.82
N ASP A 286 -19.77 -23.57 -11.00
CA ASP A 286 -19.09 -22.31 -11.32
C ASP A 286 -18.28 -22.43 -12.61
N GLN A 287 -17.64 -23.57 -12.85
CA GLN A 287 -16.86 -23.82 -14.07
C GLN A 287 -17.74 -23.79 -15.32
N GLU A 288 -18.92 -24.40 -15.26
CA GLU A 288 -19.90 -24.34 -16.35
C GLU A 288 -20.39 -22.91 -16.56
N ALA A 289 -20.73 -22.21 -15.47
CA ALA A 289 -21.18 -20.82 -15.55
C ALA A 289 -20.13 -19.92 -16.20
N ILE A 290 -18.87 -20.02 -15.81
CA ILE A 290 -17.78 -19.23 -16.38
C ILE A 290 -17.50 -19.61 -17.83
N ARG A 291 -17.54 -20.90 -18.18
CA ARG A 291 -17.41 -21.33 -19.57
C ARG A 291 -18.46 -20.66 -20.46
N LEU A 292 -19.71 -20.61 -20.00
CA LEU A 292 -20.81 -19.94 -20.70
C LEU A 292 -20.60 -18.43 -20.80
N LEU A 293 -20.18 -17.77 -19.71
CA LEU A 293 -19.92 -16.33 -19.68
C LEU A 293 -18.71 -15.92 -20.54
N SER A 294 -17.76 -16.83 -20.73
CA SER A 294 -16.56 -16.62 -21.54
C SER A 294 -16.75 -16.94 -23.03
N ASP A 295 -17.86 -17.60 -23.38
CA ASP A 295 -18.14 -18.03 -24.75
C ASP A 295 -18.45 -16.81 -25.65
N PRO A 296 -17.68 -16.57 -26.72
CA PRO A 296 -17.93 -15.49 -27.68
C PRO A 296 -19.29 -15.57 -28.36
N GLU A 297 -19.92 -16.74 -28.47
CA GLU A 297 -21.24 -16.90 -29.08
C GLU A 297 -22.38 -16.67 -28.08
N PHE A 298 -22.09 -16.57 -26.78
CA PHE A 298 -23.10 -16.35 -25.75
C PHE A 298 -23.57 -14.89 -25.71
N ASP A 299 -24.87 -14.69 -25.92
CA ASP A 299 -25.51 -13.36 -25.89
C ASP A 299 -25.82 -12.92 -24.44
N LEU A 300 -24.81 -12.33 -23.80
CA LEU A 300 -24.88 -11.75 -22.45
C LEU A 300 -25.88 -10.60 -22.34
N ALA A 301 -26.24 -9.93 -23.44
CA ALA A 301 -27.19 -8.82 -23.41
C ALA A 301 -28.65 -9.30 -23.34
N ARG A 302 -28.90 -10.59 -23.60
CA ARG A 302 -30.25 -11.16 -23.64
C ARG A 302 -30.45 -12.40 -22.76
N THR A 303 -29.39 -13.03 -22.27
CA THR A 303 -29.45 -14.30 -21.55
C THR A 303 -28.65 -14.25 -20.25
N ALA A 304 -29.29 -14.57 -19.12
CA ALA A 304 -28.62 -14.75 -17.84
C ALA A 304 -28.09 -16.18 -17.68
N VAL A 305 -26.98 -16.33 -16.97
CA VAL A 305 -26.53 -17.62 -16.43
C VAL A 305 -26.93 -17.67 -14.97
N VAL A 306 -27.77 -18.64 -14.60
CA VAL A 306 -28.22 -18.85 -13.23
C VAL A 306 -27.63 -20.16 -12.73
N GLN A 307 -26.97 -20.12 -11.58
CA GLN A 307 -26.46 -21.33 -10.96
C GLN A 307 -27.60 -22.06 -10.24
N ASN A 308 -27.75 -23.37 -10.47
CA ASN A 308 -28.72 -24.14 -9.70
C ASN A 308 -28.23 -24.20 -8.23
N PRO A 309 -29.00 -23.71 -7.24
CA PRO A 309 -28.67 -23.93 -5.86
C PRO A 309 -29.03 -25.38 -5.52
N GLU A 310 -28.18 -26.35 -5.87
CA GLU A 310 -28.20 -27.57 -5.08
C GLU A 310 -27.81 -27.18 -3.64
N PRO A 311 -28.57 -27.61 -2.62
CA PRO A 311 -28.25 -27.27 -1.25
C PRO A 311 -26.88 -27.84 -0.95
N SER A 312 -25.94 -26.98 -0.53
CA SER A 312 -24.67 -27.46 -0.04
C SER A 312 -24.94 -28.42 1.12
N THR A 313 -24.80 -29.72 0.90
CA THR A 313 -24.77 -30.76 1.94
C THR A 313 -23.53 -30.67 2.81
N LYS A 314 -22.75 -29.58 2.69
CA LYS A 314 -21.84 -29.14 3.75
C LYS A 314 -22.70 -28.66 4.89
N THR A 315 -23.04 -29.57 5.80
CA THR A 315 -23.34 -29.26 7.19
C THR A 315 -22.29 -28.24 7.62
N VAL A 316 -22.70 -26.99 7.81
CA VAL A 316 -21.87 -26.00 8.48
C VAL A 316 -21.70 -26.56 9.88
N GLU A 317 -20.59 -27.26 10.14
CA GLU A 317 -20.18 -27.50 11.51
C GLU A 317 -20.10 -26.13 12.15
N GLN A 318 -20.98 -25.87 13.12
CA GLN A 318 -20.88 -24.68 13.94
C GLN A 318 -19.44 -24.63 14.45
N PRO A 319 -18.69 -23.55 14.21
CA PRO A 319 -17.35 -23.45 14.75
C PRO A 319 -17.46 -23.66 16.26
N ALA A 320 -16.77 -24.68 16.77
CA ALA A 320 -16.74 -24.97 18.19
C ALA A 320 -16.48 -23.66 18.93
N SER A 321 -17.40 -23.32 19.85
CA SER A 321 -17.32 -22.10 20.65
C SER A 321 -15.91 -21.93 21.18
N ILE A 322 -15.21 -20.91 20.71
CA ILE A 322 -13.89 -20.57 21.22
C ILE A 322 -14.09 -20.26 22.72
N PRO A 323 -13.52 -21.05 23.65
CA PRO A 323 -13.64 -20.72 25.06
C PRO A 323 -12.92 -19.39 25.27
N MET A 324 -13.68 -18.36 25.65
CA MET A 324 -13.11 -17.13 26.19
C MET A 324 -12.27 -17.50 27.41
N ARG A 325 -10.98 -17.15 27.38
CA ARG A 325 -10.11 -17.14 28.55
C ARG A 325 -10.15 -15.77 29.20
#